data_AF-A0A538LLX7-F1
#
_entry.id   AF-A0A538LLX7-F1
#
_cell.length_a   1.000
_cell.length_b   1.000
_cell.length_c   1.000
_cell.angle_alpha   90.00
_cell.angle_beta   90.00
_cell.angle_gamma   90.00
#
_symmetry.space_group_name_H-M   'P 1'
#
loop_
_entity.id
_entity.type
_entity.pdbx_description
1 polymer ?
#
loop_
_entity_poly.entity_id
_entity_poly.type
_entity_poly.pdbx_seq_one_letter_code
_entity_poly.pdbx_strand_id
1 'polypeptide(L)'
;MSIPELSMATWPPGSVNTPKIAAGSAAIVRSTSIRSVMAGHSRATVRGEVVVRFGLDLGCLGRQRSGMRGPETEALACQVDDLVTLVGELSASDFRRSTRCPGWSVAEVVAHCEGMLWRLVGENAQAADGHAEIDRVGYYRYEPEGPREGEDPGKTFSEIIRDRVIDEVGGRGGEQLRASLEAAAESAVRGVGGIPADRVIKRSGHPRMTFGEFVASRNLEFGVHTMDIAHAVGRPEQVQPVVASIITGAGMGADHLYPRWHRAARARG
;
A
#
# COMPACT_ATOMS: atom_id res chain seq x y z
N MET A 1 4.78 9.12 -29.73
CA MET A 1 5.59 9.48 -28.54
C MET A 1 4.70 9.16 -27.33
N SER A 2 4.85 7.96 -26.77
CA SER A 2 3.93 7.39 -25.79
C SER A 2 4.34 7.80 -24.38
N ILE A 3 3.37 8.22 -23.56
CA ILE A 3 3.57 8.58 -22.14
C ILE A 3 3.62 7.27 -21.34
N PRO A 4 4.64 7.02 -20.50
CA PRO A 4 4.62 5.87 -19.60
C PRO A 4 3.68 6.14 -18.42
N GLU A 5 2.67 5.27 -18.30
CA GLU A 5 1.71 5.23 -17.21
C GLU A 5 2.41 4.72 -15.94
N LEU A 6 2.41 5.53 -14.89
CA LEU A 6 3.13 5.30 -13.64
C LEU A 6 2.18 5.42 -12.46
N SER A 7 2.35 4.47 -11.53
CA SER A 7 1.76 4.35 -10.20
C SER A 7 0.32 3.86 -10.15
N MET A 8 0.14 2.72 -9.47
CA MET A 8 -1.13 2.12 -9.08
C MET A 8 -1.95 3.10 -8.24
N ALA A 9 -2.89 3.79 -8.88
CA ALA A 9 -4.07 4.40 -8.27
C ALA A 9 -5.00 4.91 -9.39
N THR A 10 -5.41 4.06 -10.31
CA THR A 10 -6.47 4.41 -11.28
C THR A 10 -7.83 4.05 -10.68
N TRP A 11 -8.46 5.04 -10.04
CA TRP A 11 -9.90 5.02 -9.70
C TRP A 11 -10.73 5.52 -10.92
N PRO A 12 -12.04 5.22 -10.95
CA PRO A 12 -12.71 4.37 -11.94
C PRO A 12 -12.69 4.88 -13.40
N PRO A 13 -13.00 4.00 -14.39
CA PRO A 13 -13.02 4.37 -15.81
C PRO A 13 -14.13 5.39 -16.09
N GLY A 14 -13.73 6.57 -16.60
CA GLY A 14 -14.67 7.61 -17.02
C GLY A 14 -14.19 9.06 -16.95
N SER A 15 -13.03 9.36 -16.33
CA SER A 15 -12.48 10.72 -16.33
C SER A 15 -11.30 10.84 -17.31
N VAL A 16 -11.62 11.10 -18.57
CA VAL A 16 -10.66 11.70 -19.49
C VAL A 16 -10.43 13.14 -19.02
N ASN A 17 -9.23 13.40 -18.49
CA ASN A 17 -8.71 14.67 -17.95
C ASN A 17 -8.95 14.93 -16.45
N THR A 18 -8.15 14.29 -15.59
CA THR A 18 -7.77 14.90 -14.31
C THR A 18 -6.24 14.78 -14.13
N PRO A 19 -5.48 15.88 -14.02
CA PRO A 19 -4.03 15.82 -13.88
C PRO A 19 -3.59 15.11 -12.58
N LYS A 20 -2.51 14.32 -12.67
CA LYS A 20 -1.84 13.62 -11.56
C LYS A 20 -1.64 14.57 -10.38
N ILE A 21 -2.30 14.28 -9.27
CA ILE A 21 -2.20 14.88 -7.92
C ILE A 21 -1.48 16.24 -7.92
N ALA A 22 -2.23 17.32 -8.20
CA ALA A 22 -1.81 18.65 -7.79
C ALA A 22 -1.94 18.76 -6.25
N ALA A 23 -1.06 19.55 -5.62
CA ALA A 23 -0.97 19.77 -4.17
C ALA A 23 -2.25 20.33 -3.48
N GLY A 24 -3.41 20.34 -4.16
CA GLY A 24 -4.72 20.68 -3.63
C GLY A 24 -5.67 19.50 -3.39
N SER A 25 -5.31 18.26 -3.73
CA SER A 25 -6.22 17.09 -3.61
C SER A 25 -6.55 16.67 -2.18
N ALA A 26 -5.87 17.22 -1.16
CA ALA A 26 -6.29 17.12 0.23
C ALA A 26 -7.67 17.78 0.49
N ALA A 27 -8.17 18.61 -0.44
CA ALA A 27 -9.50 19.19 -0.36
C ALA A 27 -10.64 18.28 -0.86
N ILE A 28 -10.34 17.21 -1.61
CA ILE A 28 -11.40 16.35 -2.20
C ILE A 28 -12.04 15.42 -1.16
N VAL A 29 -11.37 15.19 -0.03
CA VAL A 29 -11.97 14.52 1.15
C VAL A 29 -13.08 15.38 1.80
N ARG A 30 -13.26 16.65 1.40
CA ARG A 30 -14.33 17.52 1.94
C ARG A 30 -15.65 17.52 1.16
N SER A 31 -15.79 16.86 0.00
CA SER A 31 -17.01 17.06 -0.84
C SER A 31 -17.97 15.88 -0.97
N THR A 32 -17.73 14.72 -0.35
CA THR A 32 -18.79 13.69 -0.22
C THR A 32 -19.75 14.06 0.91
N SER A 33 -20.65 14.99 0.58
CA SER A 33 -21.91 15.35 1.24
C SER A 33 -22.23 14.63 2.56
N ILE A 34 -21.84 15.24 3.68
CA ILE A 34 -22.56 15.07 4.96
C ILE A 34 -23.92 15.76 4.78
N ARG A 35 -24.97 14.99 4.49
CA ARG A 35 -26.35 15.41 4.76
C ARG A 35 -26.91 14.52 5.86
N SER A 36 -26.97 15.08 7.06
CA SER A 36 -27.92 14.63 8.08
C SER A 36 -29.33 14.79 7.51
N VAL A 37 -30.12 13.72 7.47
CA VAL A 37 -31.59 13.85 7.47
C VAL A 37 -32.19 12.75 8.34
N MET A 38 -32.84 13.19 9.41
CA MET A 38 -33.85 12.43 10.14
C MET A 38 -35.04 12.14 9.22
N ALA A 39 -35.54 10.91 9.26
CA ALA A 39 -36.86 10.44 8.81
C ALA A 39 -37.30 10.71 7.35
N GLY A 40 -37.66 9.64 6.64
CA GLY A 40 -38.48 9.73 5.42
C GLY A 40 -38.23 8.59 4.43
N HIS A 41 -39.30 7.90 4.02
CA HIS A 41 -39.27 6.66 3.27
C HIS A 41 -38.78 6.77 1.81
N SER A 42 -38.13 5.68 1.37
CA SER A 42 -38.28 4.99 0.07
C SER A 42 -37.29 5.25 -1.08
N ARG A 43 -36.95 4.08 -1.68
CA ARG A 43 -36.35 3.73 -2.98
C ARG A 43 -34.83 3.67 -3.13
N ALA A 44 -34.43 2.47 -3.54
CA ALA A 44 -33.07 1.98 -3.76
C ALA A 44 -32.37 2.61 -4.97
N THR A 45 -31.08 2.83 -4.83
CA THR A 45 -30.10 2.82 -5.92
C THR A 45 -28.77 2.37 -5.30
N VAL A 46 -28.29 1.17 -5.64
CA VAL A 46 -27.03 0.64 -5.12
C VAL A 46 -25.89 1.31 -5.90
N ARG A 47 -25.31 2.35 -5.32
CA ARG A 47 -23.95 2.82 -5.64
C ARG A 47 -23.06 2.37 -4.49
N GLY A 48 -21.90 1.79 -4.82
CA GLY A 48 -20.94 1.30 -3.84
C GLY A 48 -20.60 2.37 -2.81
N GLU A 49 -21.12 2.20 -1.59
CA GLU A 49 -20.76 3.03 -0.45
C GLU A 49 -19.44 2.50 0.13
N VAL A 50 -18.44 3.37 0.20
CA VAL A 50 -17.32 3.18 1.12
C VAL A 50 -17.88 3.42 2.51
N VAL A 51 -18.13 2.36 3.26
CA VAL A 51 -18.64 2.47 4.63
C VAL A 51 -17.47 2.79 5.55
N VAL A 52 -17.30 4.07 5.88
CA VAL A 52 -16.45 4.49 7.00
C VAL A 52 -17.21 4.18 8.28
N ARG A 53 -16.99 3.00 8.87
CA ARG A 53 -17.53 2.69 10.20
C ARG A 53 -16.73 3.45 11.25
N PHE A 54 -17.38 4.40 11.93
CA PHE A 54 -16.95 4.88 13.24
C PHE A 54 -17.32 3.82 14.29
N GLY A 55 -16.66 2.68 14.23
CA GLY A 55 -16.64 1.74 15.35
C GLY A 55 -15.52 2.14 16.28
N LEU A 56 -15.82 2.41 17.55
CA LEU A 56 -14.82 2.29 18.60
C LEU A 56 -14.48 0.81 18.72
N ASP A 57 -13.66 0.29 17.80
CA ASP A 57 -13.18 -1.07 17.90
C ASP A 57 -12.09 -1.09 18.96
N LEU A 58 -12.53 -1.36 20.19
CA LEU A 58 -11.68 -1.60 21.35
C LEU A 58 -10.73 -2.81 21.13
N GLY A 59 -10.85 -3.54 20.02
CA GLY A 59 -10.00 -4.66 19.62
C GLY A 59 -8.51 -4.32 19.46
N CYS A 60 -8.14 -3.22 18.79
CA CYS A 60 -6.72 -2.82 18.65
C CYS A 60 -6.17 -2.13 19.93
N LEU A 61 -7.01 -1.74 20.90
CA LEU A 61 -6.58 -1.13 22.18
C LEU A 61 -6.24 -2.16 23.28
N GLY A 62 -6.36 -3.46 22.99
CA GLY A 62 -6.40 -4.51 23.99
C GLY A 62 -5.20 -5.47 24.05
N ARG A 63 -3.97 -5.06 23.71
CA ARG A 63 -2.77 -5.84 24.09
C ARG A 63 -1.49 -5.00 24.06
N GLN A 64 -1.30 -4.15 25.05
CA GLN A 64 0.01 -3.52 25.29
C GLN A 64 1.06 -4.60 25.62
N ARG A 65 1.89 -4.95 24.64
CA ARG A 65 3.20 -5.56 24.86
C ARG A 65 4.24 -4.45 24.86
N SER A 66 4.80 -4.20 26.04
CA SER A 66 5.78 -3.15 26.35
C SER A 66 6.98 -3.17 25.39
N GLY A 67 7.30 -1.99 24.83
CA GLY A 67 8.35 -1.73 23.83
C GLY A 67 7.80 -0.77 22.79
N MET A 68 7.96 0.54 23.00
CA MET A 68 7.23 1.59 22.27
C MET A 68 7.35 1.42 20.74
N ARG A 69 6.25 1.00 20.11
CA ARG A 69 6.07 0.90 18.66
C ARG A 69 5.70 2.29 18.13
N GLY A 70 6.27 2.69 17.00
CA GLY A 70 5.79 3.88 16.29
C GLY A 70 4.39 3.63 15.72
N PRO A 71 3.56 4.68 15.52
CA PRO A 71 2.19 4.56 15.03
C PRO A 71 2.09 3.80 13.70
N GLU A 72 3.11 3.87 12.85
CA GLU A 72 3.18 3.13 11.59
C GLU A 72 3.26 1.61 11.78
N THR A 73 3.91 1.13 12.83
CA THR A 73 4.06 -0.31 13.12
C THR A 73 2.77 -0.89 13.69
N GLU A 74 2.07 -0.12 14.53
CA GLU A 74 0.76 -0.53 15.06
C GLU A 74 -0.28 -0.56 13.94
N ALA A 75 -0.31 0.49 13.10
CA ALA A 75 -1.17 0.53 11.93
C ALA A 75 -0.90 -0.64 10.97
N LEU A 76 0.38 -0.96 10.74
CA LEU A 76 0.76 -2.10 9.91
C LEU A 76 0.19 -3.41 10.46
N ALA A 77 0.29 -3.62 11.78
CA ALA A 77 -0.22 -4.83 12.40
C ALA A 77 -1.74 -4.96 12.21
N CYS A 78 -2.53 -3.90 12.46
CA CYS A 78 -3.98 -3.95 12.23
C CYS A 78 -4.30 -4.16 10.72
N GLN A 79 -3.54 -3.57 9.78
CA GLN A 79 -3.75 -3.80 8.33
C GLN A 79 -3.45 -5.23 7.87
N VAL A 80 -2.37 -5.80 8.39
CA VAL A 80 -1.99 -7.18 8.06
C VAL A 80 -3.02 -8.16 8.64
N ASP A 81 -3.56 -7.87 9.83
CA ASP A 81 -4.65 -8.64 10.43
C ASP A 81 -5.95 -8.58 9.61
N ASP A 82 -6.33 -7.39 9.15
CA ASP A 82 -7.48 -7.19 8.25
C ASP A 82 -7.32 -8.01 6.96
N LEU A 83 -6.13 -7.98 6.36
CA LEU A 83 -5.79 -8.74 5.15
C LEU A 83 -5.87 -10.26 5.40
N VAL A 84 -5.22 -10.75 6.45
CA VAL A 84 -5.21 -12.18 6.81
C VAL A 84 -6.63 -12.68 7.06
N THR A 85 -7.43 -11.92 7.82
CA THR A 85 -8.83 -12.24 8.10
C THR A 85 -9.66 -12.32 6.81
N LEU A 86 -9.56 -11.31 5.94
CA LEU A 86 -10.27 -11.30 4.67
C LEU A 86 -9.90 -12.52 3.81
N VAL A 87 -8.60 -12.82 3.69
CA VAL A 87 -8.10 -13.93 2.87
C VAL A 87 -8.48 -15.30 3.45
N GLY A 88 -8.52 -15.43 4.78
CA GLY A 88 -8.94 -16.65 5.48
C GLY A 88 -10.39 -17.05 5.21
N GLU A 89 -11.27 -16.10 4.85
CA GLU A 89 -12.69 -16.36 4.63
C GLU A 89 -13.10 -16.56 3.16
N LEU A 90 -12.17 -16.39 2.22
CA LEU A 90 -12.41 -16.60 0.79
C LEU A 90 -12.81 -18.06 0.43
N SER A 91 -13.39 -18.26 -0.74
CA SER A 91 -13.56 -19.58 -1.33
C SER A 91 -12.44 -19.87 -2.33
N ALA A 92 -12.26 -21.14 -2.72
CA ALA A 92 -11.33 -21.49 -3.80
C ALA A 92 -11.67 -20.80 -5.13
N SER A 93 -12.94 -20.46 -5.38
CA SER A 93 -13.35 -19.68 -6.55
C SER A 93 -12.98 -18.20 -6.48
N ASP A 94 -12.93 -17.62 -5.28
CA ASP A 94 -12.63 -16.20 -5.12
C ASP A 94 -11.20 -15.87 -5.56
N PHE A 95 -10.25 -16.78 -5.31
CA PHE A 95 -8.85 -16.64 -5.75
C PHE A 95 -8.70 -16.46 -7.27
N ARG A 96 -9.68 -16.90 -8.08
CA ARG A 96 -9.65 -16.76 -9.55
C ARG A 96 -10.28 -15.47 -10.06
N ARG A 97 -10.91 -14.66 -9.18
CA ARG A 97 -11.62 -13.45 -9.59
C ARG A 97 -10.61 -12.38 -9.98
N SER A 98 -10.93 -11.63 -11.04
CA SER A 98 -10.17 -10.43 -11.43
C SER A 98 -10.36 -9.33 -10.39
N THR A 99 -9.28 -8.57 -10.15
CA THR A 99 -9.28 -7.40 -9.28
C THR A 99 -9.35 -6.12 -10.10
N ARG A 100 -9.34 -4.96 -9.43
CA ARG A 100 -9.23 -3.65 -10.09
C ARG A 100 -7.82 -3.37 -10.60
N CYS A 101 -6.81 -4.08 -10.11
CA CYS A 101 -5.48 -4.07 -10.69
C CYS A 101 -5.54 -4.79 -12.05
N PRO A 102 -5.35 -4.09 -13.19
CA PRO A 102 -5.58 -4.67 -14.51
C PRO A 102 -4.72 -5.92 -14.73
N GLY A 103 -5.37 -7.02 -15.11
CA GLY A 103 -4.71 -8.31 -15.33
C GLY A 103 -4.49 -9.15 -14.07
N TRP A 104 -4.63 -8.59 -12.86
CA TRP A 104 -4.39 -9.30 -11.61
C TRP A 104 -5.63 -10.02 -11.09
N SER A 105 -5.46 -11.29 -10.75
CA SER A 105 -6.38 -12.11 -9.96
C SER A 105 -6.18 -11.90 -8.46
N VAL A 106 -7.18 -12.29 -7.67
CA VAL A 106 -7.06 -12.28 -6.20
C VAL A 106 -5.87 -13.13 -5.73
N ALA A 107 -5.61 -14.28 -6.35
CA ALA A 107 -4.44 -15.11 -6.01
C ALA A 107 -3.11 -14.38 -6.21
N GLU A 108 -2.96 -13.67 -7.32
CA GLU A 108 -1.75 -12.89 -7.60
C GLU A 108 -1.64 -11.72 -6.61
N VAL A 109 -2.72 -11.00 -6.29
CA VAL A 109 -2.66 -9.92 -5.28
C VAL A 109 -2.29 -10.45 -3.89
N VAL A 110 -2.83 -11.60 -3.49
CA VAL A 110 -2.46 -12.26 -2.22
C VAL A 110 -0.98 -12.63 -2.21
N ALA A 111 -0.47 -13.25 -3.28
CA ALA A 111 0.95 -13.60 -3.39
C ALA A 111 1.85 -12.35 -3.42
N HIS A 112 1.40 -11.25 -4.03
CA HIS A 112 2.12 -9.98 -3.98
C HIS A 112 2.24 -9.45 -2.55
N CYS A 113 1.15 -9.45 -1.78
CA CYS A 113 1.16 -9.06 -0.37
C CYS A 113 2.05 -9.98 0.47
N GLU A 114 1.96 -11.29 0.29
CA GLU A 114 2.82 -12.29 0.92
C GLU A 114 4.31 -11.99 0.65
N GLY A 115 4.66 -11.79 -0.62
CA GLY A 115 6.01 -11.47 -1.03
C GLY A 115 6.53 -10.15 -0.47
N MET A 116 5.66 -9.15 -0.26
CA MET A 116 6.03 -7.92 0.44
C MET A 116 6.29 -8.16 1.93
N LEU A 117 5.49 -9.00 2.59
CA LEU A 117 5.66 -9.32 4.02
C LEU A 117 6.97 -10.04 4.29
N TRP A 118 7.31 -11.06 3.49
CA TRP A 118 8.59 -11.76 3.60
C TRP A 118 9.79 -10.83 3.46
N ARG A 119 9.66 -9.83 2.60
CA ARG A 119 10.71 -8.87 2.28
C ARG A 119 10.64 -7.61 3.13
N LEU A 120 9.72 -7.51 4.08
CA LEU A 120 9.59 -6.30 4.89
C LEU A 120 10.76 -6.11 5.85
N VAL A 121 11.31 -7.22 6.31
CA VAL A 121 12.48 -7.29 7.21
C VAL A 121 13.66 -7.97 6.49
N GLY A 122 14.74 -8.27 7.21
CA GLY A 122 15.90 -8.94 6.63
C GLY A 122 16.70 -8.00 5.73
N GLU A 123 16.89 -8.36 4.47
CA GLU A 123 17.71 -7.62 3.50
C GLU A 123 17.23 -6.18 3.28
N ASN A 124 15.91 -5.96 3.24
CA ASN A 124 15.35 -4.62 3.05
C ASN A 124 15.37 -3.75 4.31
N ALA A 125 15.75 -4.30 5.47
CA ALA A 125 15.83 -3.58 6.74
C ALA A 125 17.27 -3.46 7.29
N GLN A 126 18.26 -3.82 6.46
CA GLN A 126 19.67 -3.64 6.81
C GLN A 126 19.98 -2.16 6.97
N ALA A 127 20.76 -1.85 8.01
CA ALA A 127 21.22 -0.49 8.25
C ALA A 127 22.14 -0.06 7.11
N ALA A 128 21.98 1.19 6.67
CA ALA A 128 22.84 1.84 5.70
C ALA A 128 23.39 3.14 6.28
N ASP A 129 24.64 3.45 5.94
CA ASP A 129 25.27 4.68 6.38
C ASP A 129 24.65 5.93 5.73
N GLY A 130 24.74 7.04 6.45
CA GLY A 130 24.30 8.38 6.03
C GLY A 130 22.83 8.69 6.29
N HIS A 131 22.29 9.67 5.58
CA HIS A 131 20.95 10.22 5.84
C HIS A 131 19.91 9.69 4.85
N ALA A 132 18.65 9.73 5.27
CA ALA A 132 17.52 9.48 4.38
C ALA A 132 17.47 10.54 3.27
N GLU A 133 17.29 10.08 2.03
CA GLU A 133 17.23 10.88 0.81
C GLU A 133 15.80 11.06 0.32
N ILE A 134 14.91 10.13 0.71
CA ILE A 134 13.53 10.07 0.24
C ILE A 134 12.57 9.70 1.38
N ASP A 135 11.36 10.24 1.33
CA ASP A 135 10.25 9.87 2.20
C ASP A 135 9.27 8.92 1.48
N ARG A 136 8.18 8.53 2.15
CA ARG A 136 7.14 7.65 1.61
C ARG A 136 6.46 8.22 0.35
N VAL A 137 6.32 9.54 0.21
CA VAL A 137 5.72 10.15 -0.99
C VAL A 137 6.69 10.12 -2.15
N GLY A 138 7.93 10.52 -1.89
CA GLY A 138 9.02 10.43 -2.85
C GLY A 138 9.20 9.00 -3.33
N TYR A 139 9.05 8.01 -2.46
CA TYR A 139 9.14 6.59 -2.83
C TYR A 139 8.22 6.21 -4.00
N TYR A 140 6.97 6.70 -4.00
CA TYR A 140 6.00 6.45 -5.08
C TYR A 140 6.20 7.32 -6.32
N ARG A 141 6.86 8.47 -6.17
CA ARG A 141 7.23 9.36 -7.27
C ARG A 141 8.59 9.02 -7.88
N TYR A 142 9.33 8.10 -7.25
CA TYR A 142 10.67 7.76 -7.68
C TYR A 142 10.62 7.01 -9.00
N GLU A 143 11.16 7.66 -10.03
CA GLU A 143 11.37 7.07 -11.34
C GLU A 143 12.85 6.69 -11.46
N PRO A 144 13.19 5.39 -11.58
CA PRO A 144 14.57 4.99 -11.84
C PRO A 144 15.00 5.46 -13.24
N GLU A 145 16.30 5.73 -13.41
CA GLU A 145 16.86 6.04 -14.73
C GLU A 145 16.83 4.78 -15.62
N GLY A 146 15.76 4.64 -16.40
CA GLY A 146 15.56 3.51 -17.30
C GLY A 146 15.04 2.23 -16.61
N PRO A 147 14.74 1.18 -17.40
CA PRO A 147 14.38 -0.14 -16.87
C PRO A 147 15.56 -0.70 -16.05
N ARG A 148 15.28 -1.44 -14.97
CA ARG A 148 16.34 -2.12 -14.24
C ARG A 148 16.92 -3.25 -15.11
N GLU A 149 18.15 -3.66 -14.83
CA GLU A 149 18.79 -4.76 -15.55
C GLU A 149 17.90 -6.01 -15.55
N GLY A 150 17.61 -6.53 -16.75
CA GLY A 150 16.73 -7.68 -16.95
C GLY A 150 15.22 -7.38 -17.04
N GLU A 151 14.79 -6.13 -16.85
CA GLU A 151 13.39 -5.71 -17.03
C GLU A 151 13.09 -5.36 -18.50
N ASP A 152 11.92 -5.78 -18.99
CA ASP A 152 11.45 -5.47 -20.35
C ASP A 152 11.02 -3.98 -20.45
N PRO A 153 11.66 -3.16 -21.31
CA PRO A 153 11.32 -1.74 -21.45
C PRO A 153 9.91 -1.49 -22.00
N GLY A 154 9.27 -2.50 -22.60
CA GLY A 154 7.89 -2.41 -23.11
C GLY A 154 6.83 -2.63 -22.03
N LYS A 155 7.21 -3.09 -20.83
CA LYS A 155 6.29 -3.39 -19.74
C LYS A 155 6.23 -2.26 -18.73
N THR A 156 5.04 -2.05 -18.19
CA THR A 156 4.84 -1.23 -17.00
C THR A 156 5.47 -1.91 -15.78
N PHE A 157 5.78 -1.12 -14.74
CA PHE A 157 6.27 -1.66 -13.48
C PHE A 157 5.30 -2.68 -12.86
N SER A 158 3.99 -2.44 -12.99
CA SER A 158 2.96 -3.38 -12.51
C SER A 158 3.03 -4.73 -13.22
N GLU A 159 3.22 -4.73 -14.54
CA GLU A 159 3.37 -5.98 -15.33
C GLU A 159 4.65 -6.73 -14.97
N ILE A 160 5.78 -6.03 -14.80
CA ILE A 160 7.05 -6.64 -14.36
C ILE A 160 6.87 -7.31 -12.98
N ILE A 161 6.22 -6.63 -12.04
CA ILE A 161 5.94 -7.19 -10.71
C ILE A 161 4.98 -8.37 -10.82
N ARG A 162 3.98 -8.29 -11.69
CA ARG A 162 3.02 -9.37 -11.92
C ARG A 162 3.68 -10.63 -12.46
N ASP A 163 4.57 -10.52 -13.45
CA ASP A 163 5.28 -11.67 -14.01
C ASP A 163 6.05 -12.43 -12.93
N ARG A 164 6.77 -11.69 -12.08
CA ARG A 164 7.46 -12.28 -10.92
C ARG A 164 6.47 -12.96 -9.97
N VAL A 165 5.33 -12.33 -9.70
CA VAL A 165 4.32 -12.89 -8.81
C VAL A 165 3.67 -14.14 -9.42
N ILE A 166 3.47 -14.22 -10.73
CA ILE A 166 2.95 -15.42 -11.39
C ILE A 166 3.90 -16.60 -11.15
N ASP A 167 5.20 -16.37 -11.30
CA ASP A 167 6.22 -17.38 -11.00
C ASP A 167 6.20 -17.78 -9.52
N GLU A 168 6.05 -16.81 -8.60
CA GLU A 168 5.92 -17.04 -7.15
C GLU A 168 4.63 -17.76 -6.76
N VAL A 169 3.52 -17.53 -7.47
CA VAL A 169 2.28 -18.28 -7.28
C VAL A 169 2.56 -19.74 -7.66
N GLY A 170 3.23 -20.00 -8.79
CA GLY A 170 3.75 -21.34 -9.11
C GLY A 170 2.69 -22.45 -9.11
N GLY A 171 1.43 -22.11 -9.39
CA GLY A 171 0.29 -23.03 -9.34
C GLY A 171 -0.26 -23.32 -7.94
N ARG A 172 0.18 -22.61 -6.89
CA ARG A 172 -0.34 -22.73 -5.52
C ARG A 172 -1.85 -22.49 -5.49
N GLY A 173 -2.56 -23.37 -4.79
CA GLY A 173 -3.99 -23.22 -4.51
C GLY A 173 -4.26 -22.22 -3.38
N GLY A 174 -5.52 -21.81 -3.23
CA GLY A 174 -5.93 -20.82 -2.22
C GLY A 174 -5.52 -21.17 -0.78
N GLU A 175 -5.62 -22.45 -0.39
CA GLU A 175 -5.18 -22.93 0.94
C GLU A 175 -3.67 -22.75 1.16
N GLN A 176 -2.85 -23.01 0.14
CA GLN A 176 -1.41 -22.81 0.24
C GLN A 176 -1.05 -21.32 0.33
N LEU A 177 -1.75 -20.47 -0.42
CA LEU A 177 -1.57 -19.02 -0.38
C LEU A 177 -1.96 -18.45 0.99
N ARG A 178 -3.05 -18.93 1.60
CA ARG A 178 -3.47 -18.57 2.98
C ARG A 178 -2.41 -18.89 4.01
N ALA A 179 -2.01 -20.15 4.08
CA ALA A 179 -1.04 -20.61 5.06
C ALA A 179 0.30 -19.85 4.93
N SER A 180 0.72 -19.58 3.69
CA SER A 180 1.94 -18.82 3.44
C SER A 180 1.80 -17.34 3.82
N LEU A 181 0.66 -16.71 3.53
CA LEU A 181 0.37 -15.35 3.94
C LEU A 181 0.34 -15.21 5.47
N GLU A 182 -0.30 -16.12 6.18
CA GLU A 182 -0.35 -16.15 7.64
C GLU A 182 1.07 -16.25 8.24
N ALA A 183 1.89 -17.16 7.73
CA ALA A 183 3.28 -17.31 8.16
C ALA A 183 4.12 -16.04 7.90
N ALA A 184 3.93 -15.43 6.72
CA ALA A 184 4.61 -14.19 6.35
C ALA A 184 4.18 -13.02 7.24
N ALA A 185 2.87 -12.88 7.50
CA ALA A 185 2.28 -11.87 8.36
C ALA A 185 2.82 -11.94 9.78
N GLU A 186 2.80 -13.14 10.36
CA GLU A 186 3.35 -13.42 11.68
C GLU A 186 4.83 -13.05 11.78
N SER A 187 5.64 -13.48 10.81
CA SER A 187 7.07 -13.19 10.77
C SER A 187 7.33 -11.68 10.67
N ALA A 188 6.63 -11.00 9.76
CA ALA A 188 6.77 -9.57 9.51
C ALA A 188 6.38 -8.73 10.73
N VAL A 189 5.20 -8.96 11.32
CA VAL A 189 4.71 -8.17 12.48
C VAL A 189 5.61 -8.35 13.70
N ARG A 190 6.16 -9.56 13.91
CA ARG A 190 7.17 -9.79 14.95
C ARG A 190 8.47 -9.05 14.65
N GLY A 191 8.97 -9.14 13.42
CA GLY A 191 10.26 -8.57 13.02
C GLY A 191 10.29 -7.04 13.00
N VAL A 192 9.25 -6.39 12.48
CA VAL A 192 9.16 -4.93 12.37
C VAL A 192 9.29 -4.26 13.74
N GLY A 193 8.71 -4.85 14.78
CA GLY A 193 8.78 -4.32 16.14
C GLY A 193 10.19 -4.27 16.76
N GLY A 194 11.16 -4.98 16.18
CA GLY A 194 12.55 -4.99 16.64
C GLY A 194 13.48 -3.99 15.93
N ILE A 195 12.96 -3.22 14.97
CA ILE A 195 13.77 -2.33 14.13
C ILE A 195 13.42 -0.87 14.45
N PRO A 196 14.41 -0.03 14.83
CA PRO A 196 14.18 1.39 15.08
C PRO A 196 13.60 2.11 13.85
N ALA A 197 12.57 2.92 14.05
CA ALA A 197 11.89 3.63 12.96
C ALA A 197 12.80 4.65 12.24
N ASP A 198 13.77 5.22 12.95
CA ASP A 198 14.75 6.18 12.44
C ASP A 198 15.95 5.52 11.75
N ARG A 199 16.07 4.19 11.79
CA ARG A 199 17.11 3.46 11.05
C ARG A 199 17.04 3.80 9.57
N VAL A 200 18.15 4.27 9.02
CA VAL A 200 18.30 4.47 7.57
C VAL A 200 18.56 3.12 6.91
N ILE A 201 17.80 2.84 5.85
CA ILE A 201 17.91 1.62 5.05
C ILE A 201 18.22 1.99 3.60
N LYS A 202 18.86 1.08 2.87
CA LYS A 202 19.12 1.21 1.43
C LYS A 202 18.70 -0.07 0.73
N ARG A 203 17.70 0.04 -0.15
CA ARG A 203 17.27 -1.06 -1.00
C ARG A 203 17.92 -0.93 -2.39
N SER A 204 18.18 -2.07 -3.03
CA SER A 204 18.71 -2.08 -4.40
C SER A 204 17.82 -1.28 -5.34
N GLY A 205 18.40 -0.37 -6.11
CA GLY A 205 17.67 0.47 -7.06
C GLY A 205 16.69 1.48 -6.45
N HIS A 206 16.85 1.87 -5.18
CA HIS A 206 16.06 2.93 -4.53
C HIS A 206 16.96 3.88 -3.71
N PRO A 207 16.63 5.18 -3.57
CA PRO A 207 17.31 6.09 -2.63
C PRO A 207 17.21 5.62 -1.17
N ARG A 208 18.07 6.15 -0.29
CA ARG A 208 18.01 5.86 1.16
C ARG A 208 16.73 6.41 1.76
N MET A 209 16.09 5.68 2.67
CA MET A 209 14.94 6.15 3.43
C MET A 209 15.01 5.65 4.88
N THR A 210 14.24 6.24 5.79
CA THR A 210 14.10 5.66 7.13
C THR A 210 13.19 4.44 7.09
N PHE A 211 13.38 3.53 8.05
CA PHE A 211 12.55 2.33 8.16
C PHE A 211 11.08 2.68 8.45
N GLY A 212 10.80 3.72 9.24
CA GLY A 212 9.45 4.20 9.50
C GLY A 212 8.73 4.67 8.24
N GLU A 213 9.41 5.41 7.36
CA GLU A 213 8.87 5.79 6.05
C GLU A 213 8.60 4.57 5.16
N PHE A 214 9.45 3.54 5.25
CA PHE A 214 9.26 2.30 4.49
C PHE A 214 8.05 1.52 4.99
N VAL A 215 7.87 1.39 6.30
CA VAL A 215 6.69 0.77 6.93
C VAL A 215 5.42 1.56 6.59
N ALA A 216 5.49 2.89 6.55
CA ALA A 216 4.37 3.71 6.11
C ALA A 216 3.98 3.46 4.65
N SER A 217 4.97 3.27 3.75
CA SER A 217 4.67 2.87 2.37
C SER A 217 3.94 1.53 2.33
N ARG A 218 4.33 0.56 3.17
CA ARG A 218 3.64 -0.74 3.21
C ARG A 218 2.21 -0.65 3.73
N ASN A 219 1.94 0.25 4.69
CA ASN A 219 0.57 0.51 5.14
C ASN A 219 -0.35 0.93 3.98
N LEU A 220 0.15 1.76 3.05
CA LEU A 220 -0.59 2.12 1.84
C LEU A 220 -0.85 0.90 0.96
N GLU A 221 0.18 0.12 0.64
CA GLU A 221 0.05 -1.07 -0.23
C GLU A 221 -0.96 -2.08 0.32
N PHE A 222 -0.85 -2.43 1.60
CA PHE A 222 -1.75 -3.41 2.21
C PHE A 222 -3.19 -2.89 2.28
N GLY A 223 -3.39 -1.60 2.57
CA GLY A 223 -4.72 -1.01 2.56
C GLY A 223 -5.37 -1.03 1.19
N VAL A 224 -4.63 -0.62 0.15
CA VAL A 224 -5.14 -0.63 -1.23
C VAL A 224 -5.45 -2.05 -1.69
N HIS A 225 -4.54 -3.00 -1.49
CA HIS A 225 -4.75 -4.37 -1.95
C HIS A 225 -5.80 -5.14 -1.15
N THR A 226 -5.99 -4.85 0.13
CA THR A 226 -7.12 -5.38 0.90
C THR A 226 -8.44 -4.88 0.33
N MET A 227 -8.54 -3.59 -0.05
CA MET A 227 -9.72 -3.07 -0.74
C MET A 227 -9.91 -3.71 -2.12
N ASP A 228 -8.85 -3.95 -2.89
CA ASP A 228 -8.96 -4.60 -4.20
C ASP A 228 -9.45 -6.04 -4.10
N ILE A 229 -9.00 -6.79 -3.10
CA ILE A 229 -9.50 -8.14 -2.82
C ILE A 229 -10.96 -8.06 -2.39
N ALA A 230 -11.31 -7.20 -1.42
CA ALA A 230 -12.68 -7.05 -0.92
C ALA A 230 -13.65 -6.72 -2.06
N HIS A 231 -13.28 -5.76 -2.90
CA HIS A 231 -14.02 -5.38 -4.09
C HIS A 231 -14.20 -6.56 -5.04
N ALA A 232 -13.11 -7.25 -5.38
CA ALA A 232 -13.13 -8.37 -6.29
C ALA A 232 -14.08 -9.48 -5.83
N VAL A 233 -14.19 -9.69 -4.51
CA VAL A 233 -15.04 -10.75 -3.94
C VAL A 233 -16.45 -10.29 -3.55
N GLY A 234 -16.79 -9.01 -3.75
CA GLY A 234 -18.11 -8.43 -3.45
C GLY A 234 -18.34 -8.14 -1.96
N ARG A 235 -17.26 -7.91 -1.21
CA ARG A 235 -17.30 -7.50 0.20
C ARG A 235 -17.12 -5.98 0.34
N PRO A 236 -17.59 -5.37 1.44
CA PRO A 236 -17.38 -3.94 1.69
C PRO A 236 -15.89 -3.60 1.79
N GLU A 237 -15.47 -2.53 1.10
CA GLU A 237 -14.13 -1.96 1.20
C GLU A 237 -13.98 -1.22 2.55
N GLN A 238 -12.90 -1.49 3.27
CA GLN A 238 -12.63 -0.89 4.58
C GLN A 238 -11.15 -0.48 4.67
N VAL A 239 -10.91 0.65 5.32
CA VAL A 239 -9.56 1.12 5.69
C VAL A 239 -9.64 1.65 7.11
N GLN A 240 -8.72 1.21 7.96
CA GLN A 240 -8.65 1.69 9.34
C GLN A 240 -8.34 3.19 9.38
N PRO A 241 -9.01 4.00 10.22
CA PRO A 241 -8.79 5.45 10.28
C PRO A 241 -7.33 5.85 10.54
N VAL A 242 -6.61 5.08 11.36
CA VAL A 242 -5.17 5.32 11.63
C VAL A 242 -4.33 5.16 10.35
N VAL A 243 -4.67 4.18 9.52
CA VAL A 243 -3.99 3.92 8.24
C VAL A 243 -4.32 5.03 7.25
N ALA A 244 -5.60 5.44 7.17
CA ALA A 244 -6.00 6.59 6.37
C ALA A 244 -5.23 7.85 6.78
N SER A 245 -4.99 8.07 8.08
CA SER A 245 -4.20 9.21 8.57
C SER A 245 -2.71 9.14 8.18
N ILE A 246 -2.11 7.95 8.17
CA ILE A 246 -0.72 7.72 7.75
C ILE A 246 -0.57 7.92 6.24
N ILE A 247 -1.55 7.45 5.46
CA ILE A 247 -1.61 7.59 4.01
C ILE A 247 -1.80 9.05 3.61
N THR A 248 -2.70 9.77 4.29
CA THR A 248 -3.02 11.18 3.98
C THR A 248 -2.01 12.18 4.57
N GLY A 249 -1.43 11.87 5.73
CA GLY A 249 -0.35 12.64 6.37
C GLY A 249 0.95 12.65 5.56
N ALA A 250 1.11 11.71 4.63
CA ALA A 250 2.17 11.71 3.62
C ALA A 250 2.21 13.04 2.82
N GLY A 251 1.07 13.72 2.65
CA GLY A 251 0.98 15.00 1.96
C GLY A 251 1.60 16.21 2.69
N MET A 252 1.99 16.09 3.98
CA MET A 252 2.48 17.22 4.79
C MET A 252 3.98 17.16 5.16
N GLY A 253 4.66 16.04 4.93
CA GLY A 253 6.08 15.84 5.32
C GLY A 253 7.12 16.25 4.27
N ALA A 254 6.71 16.44 3.01
CA ALA A 254 7.63 16.65 1.88
C ALA A 254 8.35 18.02 1.88
N ASP A 255 7.86 18.99 2.67
CA ASP A 255 8.36 20.37 2.65
C ASP A 255 9.72 20.58 3.34
N HIS A 256 10.29 19.56 4.01
CA HIS A 256 11.56 19.70 4.73
C HIS A 256 12.78 19.00 4.09
N LEU A 257 12.58 18.12 3.09
CA LEU A 257 13.70 17.40 2.45
C LEU A 257 13.95 17.80 0.97
N TYR A 258 13.02 18.55 0.36
CA TYR A 258 13.09 18.93 -1.05
C TYR A 258 14.11 20.05 -1.47
N PRO A 259 14.64 20.96 -0.61
CA PRO A 259 15.40 22.12 -1.15
C PRO A 259 16.87 21.89 -1.55
N ARG A 260 17.44 20.69 -1.40
CA ARG A 260 18.90 20.48 -1.62
C ARG A 260 19.29 19.86 -2.96
N TRP A 261 18.41 19.14 -3.65
CA TRP A 261 18.77 18.45 -4.90
C TRP A 261 18.83 19.37 -6.13
N HIS A 262 18.04 20.43 -6.18
CA HIS A 262 18.02 21.35 -7.34
C HIS A 262 19.26 22.25 -7.49
N ARG A 263 20.13 22.35 -6.47
CA ARG A 263 21.39 23.14 -6.59
C ARG A 263 22.58 22.35 -7.13
N ALA A 264 22.58 21.02 -7.03
CA ALA A 264 23.67 20.19 -7.54
C ALA A 264 23.58 19.95 -9.06
N ALA A 265 22.36 19.87 -9.62
CA ALA A 265 22.13 19.63 -11.04
C ALA A 265 22.32 20.86 -11.95
N ARG A 266 22.52 22.07 -11.40
CA ARG A 266 22.85 23.29 -12.18
C ARG A 266 24.33 23.69 -12.11
N ALA A 267 25.15 22.94 -11.36
CA ALA A 267 26.58 23.20 -11.21
C ALA A 267 27.47 22.33 -12.12
N ARG A 268 26.86 21.51 -12.98
CA ARG A 268 27.49 20.80 -14.10
C ARG A 268 26.47 20.96 -15.24
N GLY A 269 26.61 21.95 -16.13
CA GLY A 269 27.75 22.11 -17.02
C GLY A 269 27.54 21.11 -18.13
#